data_AF-A0A3M1B2P2-F1
#
_entry.id   AF-A0A3M1B2P2-F1
#
_cell.length_a   1.000
_cell.length_b   1.000
_cell.length_c   1.000
_cell.angle_alpha   90.00
_cell.angle_beta   90.00
_cell.angle_gamma   90.00
#
_symmetry.space_group_name_H-M   'P 1'
#
loop_
_entity.id
_entity.type
_entity.pdbx_description
1 polymer ?
#
loop_
_entity_poly.entity_id
_entity_poly.type
_entity_poly.pdbx_seq_one_letter_code
_entity_poly.pdbx_strand_id
1 'polypeptide(L)'
;RFRITVNGGQCISCGNCSTYCEMGIDVRHYAQRGQDVVRASCVGCGICAAVCPRGVLRLENASADVAQRTEQLRVILIKNGKAVLAD
;
A
#
# COMPACT_ATOMS: atom_id res chain seq x y z
N ARG A 1 -4.87 -15.27 8.17
CA ARG A 1 -4.62 -15.37 6.70
C ARG A 1 -4.49 -13.97 6.14
N PHE A 2 -3.41 -13.66 5.44
CA PHE A 2 -3.20 -12.33 4.87
C PHE A 2 -4.02 -12.13 3.60
N ARG A 3 -4.42 -10.88 3.36
CA ARG A 3 -5.18 -10.46 2.19
C ARG A 3 -4.61 -9.13 1.71
N ILE A 4 -4.35 -9.03 0.41
CA ILE A 4 -4.14 -7.73 -0.23
C ILE A 4 -5.46 -7.31 -0.87
N THR A 5 -6.03 -6.20 -0.43
CA THR A 5 -7.22 -5.59 -1.04
C THR A 5 -6.81 -4.71 -2.21
N VAL A 6 -7.69 -4.64 -3.20
CA VAL A 6 -7.46 -3.87 -4.43
C VAL A 6 -8.52 -2.79 -4.60
N ASN A 7 -8.09 -1.53 -4.61
CA ASN A 7 -8.92 -0.43 -5.09
C ASN A 7 -8.79 -0.34 -6.62
N GLY A 8 -9.67 -1.05 -7.32
CA GLY A 8 -9.67 -1.15 -8.78
C GLY A 8 -9.79 0.22 -9.48
N GLY A 9 -9.30 0.30 -10.71
CA GLY A 9 -9.47 1.48 -11.59
C GLY A 9 -8.29 2.44 -11.65
N GLN A 10 -7.31 2.34 -10.76
CA GLN A 10 -6.08 3.18 -10.80
C GLN A 10 -4.80 2.40 -11.16
N CYS A 11 -4.91 1.10 -11.44
CA CYS A 11 -3.75 0.29 -11.82
C CYS A 11 -3.22 0.70 -13.20
N ILE A 12 -2.00 1.23 -13.24
CA ILE A 12 -1.29 1.60 -14.49
C ILE A 12 -0.40 0.48 -15.04
N SER A 13 -0.56 -0.74 -14.56
CA SER A 13 0.18 -1.93 -15.03
C SER A 13 1.72 -1.86 -14.92
N CYS A 14 2.26 -0.99 -14.04
CA CYS A 14 3.71 -0.80 -13.86
C CYS A 14 4.50 -2.05 -13.44
N GLY A 15 3.85 -3.05 -12.83
CA GLY A 15 4.47 -4.35 -12.54
C GLY A 15 5.29 -4.44 -11.26
N ASN A 16 5.60 -3.33 -10.59
CA ASN A 16 6.39 -3.32 -9.34
C ASN A 16 5.88 -4.33 -8.30
N CYS A 17 4.56 -4.42 -8.12
CA CYS A 17 3.97 -5.32 -7.13
C CYS A 17 4.25 -6.81 -7.40
N SER A 18 4.33 -7.24 -8.67
CA SER A 18 4.70 -8.62 -9.04
C SER A 18 6.21 -8.82 -8.97
N THR A 19 6.99 -7.83 -9.43
CA THR A 19 8.46 -7.89 -9.43
C THR A 19 9.04 -8.08 -8.03
N TYR A 20 8.50 -7.37 -7.04
CA TYR A 20 8.97 -7.46 -5.65
C TYR A 20 8.27 -8.54 -4.82
N CYS A 21 7.44 -9.39 -5.44
CA CYS A 21 6.81 -10.48 -4.73
C CYS A 21 7.68 -11.74 -4.73
N GLU A 22 8.45 -11.94 -3.66
CA GLU A 22 9.29 -13.14 -3.46
C GLU A 22 8.51 -14.45 -3.40
N MET A 23 7.19 -14.37 -3.19
CA MET A 23 6.30 -15.54 -3.19
C MET A 23 5.83 -15.93 -4.60
N GLY A 24 6.32 -15.27 -5.65
CA GLY A 24 5.97 -15.55 -7.05
C GLY A 24 4.51 -15.25 -7.41
N ILE A 25 3.85 -14.37 -6.65
CA ILE A 25 2.47 -13.98 -6.92
C ILE A 25 2.46 -12.91 -7.99
N ASP A 26 1.76 -13.15 -9.11
CA ASP A 26 1.49 -12.10 -10.10
C ASP A 26 0.43 -11.12 -9.58
N VAL A 27 0.82 -10.28 -8.62
CA VAL A 27 -0.04 -9.30 -7.96
C VAL A 27 -0.62 -8.29 -8.96
N ARG A 28 0.14 -7.92 -10.00
CA ARG A 28 -0.33 -7.04 -11.07
C ARG A 28 -1.58 -7.57 -11.76
N HIS A 29 -1.65 -8.87 -12.03
CA HIS A 29 -2.81 -9.49 -12.67
C HIS A 29 -4.10 -9.30 -11.87
N TYR A 30 -4.00 -9.44 -10.55
CA TYR A 30 -5.10 -9.17 -9.61
C TYR A 30 -5.47 -7.68 -9.61
N ALA A 31 -4.47 -6.81 -9.52
CA ALA A 31 -4.64 -5.36 -9.50
C ALA A 31 -5.35 -4.83 -10.76
N GLN A 32 -4.97 -5.33 -11.94
CA GLN A 32 -5.59 -4.97 -13.23
C GLN A 32 -7.07 -5.38 -13.30
N ARG A 33 -7.44 -6.46 -12.61
CA ARG A 33 -8.82 -6.98 -12.58
C ARG A 33 -9.65 -6.45 -11.41
N GLY A 34 -9.09 -5.61 -10.55
CA GLY A 34 -9.76 -5.17 -9.33
C GLY A 34 -10.08 -6.33 -8.37
N GLN A 35 -9.27 -7.38 -8.38
CA GLN A 35 -9.50 -8.59 -7.58
C GLN A 35 -8.55 -8.64 -6.39
N ASP A 36 -9.05 -8.98 -5.21
CA ASP A 36 -8.20 -9.18 -4.03
C ASP A 36 -7.21 -10.33 -4.20
N VAL A 37 -6.01 -10.18 -3.64
CA VAL A 37 -5.03 -11.27 -3.56
C VAL A 37 -5.28 -12.06 -2.28
N VAL A 38 -5.88 -13.25 -2.43
CA VAL A 38 -6.18 -14.16 -1.32
C VAL A 38 -5.51 -15.52 -1.53
N ARG A 39 -4.17 -15.56 -1.51
CA ARG A 39 -3.39 -16.80 -1.68
C ARG A 39 -2.83 -17.32 -0.37
N ALA A 40 -2.75 -18.64 -0.22
CA ALA A 40 -2.07 -19.27 0.91
C ALA A 40 -0.57 -18.96 0.95
N SER A 41 0.06 -18.75 -0.22
CA SER A 41 1.45 -18.35 -0.34
C SER A 41 1.72 -16.88 0.03
N CYS A 42 0.68 -16.05 0.19
CA CYS A 42 0.88 -14.67 0.63
C CYS A 42 1.23 -14.64 2.13
N VAL A 43 2.49 -14.35 2.45
CA VAL A 43 2.99 -14.24 3.83
C VAL A 43 2.73 -12.89 4.49
N GLY A 44 2.09 -11.95 3.79
CA GLY A 44 1.70 -10.66 4.36
C GLY A 44 2.85 -9.66 4.55
N CYS A 45 3.94 -9.74 3.77
CA CYS A 45 5.07 -8.81 3.91
C CYS A 45 4.74 -7.35 3.55
N GLY A 46 3.67 -7.10 2.79
CA GLY A 46 3.19 -5.75 2.47
C GLY A 46 3.99 -4.97 1.43
N ILE A 47 5.11 -5.51 0.91
CA ILE A 47 5.97 -4.82 -0.07
C ILE A 47 5.17 -4.41 -1.31
N CYS A 48 4.30 -5.28 -1.82
CA CYS A 48 3.48 -4.98 -3.00
C CYS A 48 2.58 -3.74 -2.81
N ALA A 49 2.07 -3.51 -1.60
CA ALA A 49 1.29 -2.32 -1.25
C ALA A 49 2.19 -1.09 -1.18
N ALA A 50 3.36 -1.20 -0.52
CA ALA A 50 4.29 -0.09 -0.36
C ALA A 50 4.89 0.40 -1.69
N VAL A 51 5.20 -0.50 -2.63
CA VAL A 51 5.81 -0.14 -3.93
C VAL A 51 4.79 0.26 -5.00
N CYS A 52 3.49 0.19 -4.70
CA CYS A 52 2.46 0.56 -5.67
C CYS A 52 2.40 2.09 -5.80
N PRO A 53 2.86 2.68 -6.92
CA PRO A 53 2.97 4.15 -7.05
C PRO A 53 1.60 4.85 -7.09
N ARG A 54 0.53 4.09 -7.29
CA ARG A 54 -0.85 4.57 -7.34
C ARG A 54 -1.64 4.28 -6.06
N GLY A 55 -1.05 3.57 -5.09
CA GLY A 55 -1.74 3.17 -3.87
C GLY A 55 -2.95 2.25 -4.10
N VAL A 56 -2.93 1.45 -5.18
CA VAL A 56 -4.03 0.54 -5.55
C VAL A 56 -4.18 -0.63 -4.58
N LEU A 57 -3.09 -1.02 -3.93
CA LEU A 57 -2.98 -2.23 -3.12
C LEU A 57 -2.88 -1.86 -1.64
N ARG A 58 -3.61 -2.56 -0.77
CA ARG A 58 -3.54 -2.40 0.68
C ARG A 58 -3.41 -3.77 1.35
N LEU A 59 -2.51 -3.88 2.33
CA LEU A 59 -2.38 -5.07 3.16
C LEU A 59 -3.38 -4.98 4.30
N GLU A 60 -4.35 -5.90 4.35
CA GLU A 60 -5.28 -6.01 5.46
C GLU A 60 -4.67 -6.83 6.60
N ASN A 61 -5.09 -6.55 7.83
CA ASN A 61 -4.62 -7.19 9.08
C ASN A 61 -3.14 -6.90 9.43
N ALA A 62 -2.54 -5.83 8.89
CA ALA A 62 -1.30 -5.30 9.43
C ALA A 62 -1.60 -4.51 10.72
N SER A 63 -0.80 -4.68 11.77
CA SER A 63 -0.95 -3.96 13.04
C SER A 63 -0.74 -2.44 12.93
N ALA A 64 -0.17 -1.99 11.80
CA ALA A 64 0.00 -0.59 11.45
C ALA A 64 -0.45 -0.40 9.99
N ASP A 65 -1.39 0.51 9.75
CA ASP A 65 -1.73 0.91 8.38
C ASP A 65 -0.60 1.79 7.85
N VAL A 66 0.00 1.39 6.72
CA VAL A 66 1.06 2.18 6.06
C VAL A 66 0.52 3.56 5.66
N ALA A 67 -0.79 3.70 5.44
CA ALA A 67 -1.46 4.98 5.19
C ALA A 67 -1.55 5.87 6.44
N GLN A 68 -1.47 5.35 7.66
CA GLN A 68 -1.48 6.16 8.89
C GLN A 68 -0.14 6.83 9.18
N ARG A 69 0.95 6.44 8.50
CA ARG A 69 2.26 7.11 8.65
C ARG A 69 2.23 8.58 8.22
N THR A 70 1.32 8.97 7.34
CA THR A 70 1.14 10.36 6.92
C THR A 70 0.18 11.16 7.80
N GLU A 71 -0.55 10.54 8.73
CA GLU A 71 -1.42 11.25 9.69
C GLU A 71 -0.59 12.19 10.59
N GLN A 72 0.61 11.77 11.00
CA GLN A 72 1.52 12.55 11.85
C GLN A 72 2.28 13.66 11.11
N LEU A 73 2.16 13.77 9.79
CA LEU A 73 2.86 14.77 8.97
C LEU A 73 1.90 15.72 8.26
N ARG A 74 0.63 15.75 8.65
CA ARG A 74 -0.34 16.71 8.12
C ARG A 74 -0.05 18.10 8.70
N VAL A 75 0.79 18.85 7.99
CA VAL A 75 1.00 20.30 8.10
C VAL A 75 1.82 20.75 9.34
N ILE A 76 3.10 21.01 9.12
CA ILE A 76 3.88 21.90 10.00
C ILE A 76 3.46 23.34 9.66
N LEU A 77 2.77 24.02 10.57
CA LEU A 77 2.59 25.46 10.47
C LEU A 77 3.85 26.13 11.03
N ILE A 78 4.62 26.82 10.18
CA ILE A 78 5.71 27.68 10.64
C ILE A 78 5.08 29.00 11.12
N LYS A 79 4.87 29.14 12.43
CA LYS A 79 4.63 30.45 13.05
C LYS A 79 5.94 30.93 13.67
N ASN A 80 6.43 32.09 13.22
CA ASN A 80 7.61 32.75 13.78
C ASN A 80 8.87 31.86 13.84
N GLY A 81 9.13 31.08 12.78
CA GLY A 81 10.32 30.23 12.67
C GLY A 81 10.33 28.98 13.56
N LYS A 82 9.23 28.66 14.24
CA LYS A 82 9.07 27.41 15.00
C LYS A 82 8.08 26.49 14.29
N ALA A 83 8.50 25.24 14.10
CA ALA A 83 7.63 24.18 13.61
C ALA A 83 6.65 23.77 14.72
N VAL A 84 5.34 23.87 14.47
CA VAL A 84 4.29 23.43 15.39
C VAL A 84 3.36 22.47 14.64
N LEU A 85 2.97 21.39 15.32
CA LEU A 85 1.98 20.44 14.81
C LEU A 85 0.62 21.16 14.74
N ALA A 86 -0.10 21.01 13.62
CA ALA A 86 -1.48 21.46 13.52
C ALA A 86 -2.39 20.29 13.91
N ASP A 87 -3.25 20.52 14.92
CA ASP A 87 -4.21 19.54 15.46
C ASP A 87 -5.37 19.27 14.48
#